data_AF-A0A956LA85-F1
#
_entry.id   AF-A0A956LA85-F1
#
_cell.length_a   1.000
_cell.length_b   1.000
_cell.length_c   1.000
_cell.angle_alpha   90.00
_cell.angle_beta   90.00
_cell.angle_gamma   90.00
#
_symmetry.space_group_name_H-M   'P 1'
#
loop_
_entity.id
_entity.type
_entity.pdbx_description
1 polymer ?
#
loop_
_entity_poly.entity_id
_entity_poly.type
_entity_poly.pdbx_seq_one_letter_code
_entity_poly.pdbx_strand_id
1 'polypeptide(L)'
;ANAALMLLGATNTGFAGARGLWVTMARDSLLPRRVLNTNERGAFSRINILMLVAIFALAWEGDADVEILERWYGATFGLVMFSGVLAFILLRRYKSDDPRIYWAPFNIKISGIKTPVAAIVGLGLLSFALLGLYSRYAEQIRSLQVLLTAVAVLVGLVLLSYNHRPLIRAGYRYFRRVIETVEGDAIETGERTIVVAVGGVRMGRLIHHAVELARAQSRTTGIPYTQVVVFHMTRSVGREYVYKVSRDSMRPAGIEGNAIRIHTELTEMAPPDLSTYLALVPQLPDSTSKNRLHLAMDALVDFHERHGFRGHIVMIGDYGVSEQEVAQLQERLEGSTLVTAPVS
;
A
#
# COMPACT_ATOMS: atom_id res chain seq x y z
N ALA A 1 13.12 44.97 -3.43
CA ALA A 1 12.08 44.13 -4.07
C ALA A 1 12.62 42.78 -4.59
N ASN A 2 13.77 42.74 -5.26
CA ASN A 2 14.27 41.50 -5.90
C ASN A 2 14.63 40.35 -4.94
N ALA A 3 15.24 40.64 -3.78
CA ALA A 3 15.61 39.61 -2.80
C ALA A 3 14.39 38.89 -2.19
N ALA A 4 13.34 39.64 -1.85
CA ALA A 4 12.10 39.07 -1.31
C ALA A 4 11.39 38.17 -2.33
N LEU A 5 11.34 38.58 -3.59
CA LEU A 5 10.78 37.75 -4.67
C LEU A 5 11.59 36.46 -4.89
N MET A 6 12.92 36.53 -4.81
CA MET A 6 13.77 35.33 -4.88
C MET A 6 13.51 34.36 -3.73
N LEU A 7 13.37 34.87 -2.49
CA LEU A 7 13.05 34.04 -1.32
C LEU A 7 11.66 33.39 -1.42
N LEU A 8 10.67 34.12 -1.93
CA LEU A 8 9.34 33.57 -2.21
C LEU A 8 9.40 32.44 -3.25
N GLY A 9 10.19 32.64 -4.32
CA GLY A 9 10.43 31.61 -5.33
C GLY A 9 11.12 30.37 -4.76
N ALA A 10 12.18 30.54 -3.97
CA ALA A 10 12.89 29.45 -3.30
C ALA A 10 11.97 28.67 -2.35
N THR A 11 11.13 29.39 -1.59
CA THR A 11 10.14 28.80 -0.68
C THR A 11 9.15 27.94 -1.47
N ASN A 12 8.57 28.46 -2.56
CA ASN A 12 7.62 27.71 -3.39
C ASN A 12 8.25 26.42 -3.97
N THR A 13 9.51 26.49 -4.39
CA THR A 13 10.26 25.31 -4.86
C THR A 13 10.44 24.27 -3.75
N GLY A 14 10.75 24.71 -2.51
CA GLY A 14 10.81 23.84 -1.34
C GLY A 14 9.48 23.14 -1.06
N PHE A 15 8.35 23.87 -1.13
CA PHE A 15 7.01 23.32 -0.97
C PHE A 15 6.69 22.25 -2.03
N ALA A 16 7.06 22.49 -3.29
CA ALA A 16 6.86 21.52 -4.37
C ALA A 16 7.70 20.25 -4.18
N GLY A 17 8.98 20.40 -3.81
CA GLY A 17 9.89 19.28 -3.56
C GLY A 17 9.47 18.41 -2.38
N ALA A 18 9.15 19.02 -1.24
CA ALA A 18 8.69 18.31 -0.05
C ALA A 18 7.39 17.52 -0.31
N ARG A 19 6.43 18.11 -1.04
CA ARG A 19 5.20 17.43 -1.42
C ARG A 19 5.47 16.17 -2.26
N GLY A 20 6.38 16.25 -3.24
CA GLY A 20 6.76 15.11 -4.06
C GLY A 20 7.27 13.94 -3.22
N LEU A 21 8.17 14.23 -2.27
CA LEU A 21 8.75 13.23 -1.37
C LEU A 21 7.70 12.59 -0.45
N TRP A 22 6.75 13.37 0.07
CA TRP A 22 5.72 12.82 0.95
C TRP A 22 4.68 11.99 0.23
N VAL A 23 4.37 12.33 -1.03
CA VAL A 23 3.49 11.52 -1.88
C VAL A 23 4.16 10.17 -2.18
N THR A 24 5.45 10.13 -2.51
CA THR A 24 6.15 8.86 -2.75
C THR A 24 6.21 8.01 -1.47
N MET A 25 6.55 8.60 -0.33
CA MET A 25 6.54 7.90 0.96
C MET A 25 5.16 7.33 1.31
N ALA A 26 4.07 8.08 1.07
CA ALA A 26 2.73 7.60 1.33
C ALA A 26 2.29 6.49 0.36
N ARG A 27 2.75 6.51 -0.89
CA ARG A 27 2.52 5.41 -1.85
C ARG A 27 3.25 4.13 -1.44
N ASP A 28 4.47 4.27 -0.93
CA ASP A 28 5.27 3.18 -0.38
C ASP A 28 4.79 2.70 1.00
N SER A 29 3.62 3.18 1.45
CA SER A 29 2.98 2.81 2.73
C SER A 29 3.83 3.15 3.97
N LEU A 30 4.75 4.11 3.86
CA LEU A 30 5.52 4.67 4.97
C LEU A 30 4.74 5.75 5.73
N LEU A 31 3.70 6.32 5.12
CA LEU A 31 2.77 7.26 5.73
C LEU A 31 1.32 6.76 5.56
N PRO A 32 0.38 7.21 6.41
CA PRO A 32 -1.03 6.86 6.26
C PRO A 32 -1.57 7.24 4.88
N ARG A 33 -2.21 6.30 4.17
CA ARG A 33 -2.77 6.52 2.82
C ARG A 33 -3.76 7.68 2.75
N ARG A 34 -4.41 8.02 3.87
CA ARG A 34 -5.29 9.19 4.01
C ARG A 34 -4.62 10.50 3.61
N VAL A 35 -3.30 10.60 3.69
CA VAL A 35 -2.52 11.79 3.29
C VAL A 35 -2.54 12.00 1.76
N LEU A 36 -2.80 10.94 0.98
CA LEU A 36 -2.93 10.98 -0.48
C LEU A 36 -4.30 11.48 -0.96
N ASN A 37 -5.27 11.70 -0.07
CA ASN A 37 -6.58 12.20 -0.48
C ASN A 37 -6.44 13.63 -0.99
N THR A 38 -6.83 13.85 -2.25
CA THR A 38 -6.91 15.17 -2.86
C THR A 38 -8.23 15.85 -2.49
N ASN A 39 -8.23 17.18 -2.48
CA ASN A 39 -9.47 17.97 -2.41
C ASN A 39 -10.14 18.07 -3.79
N GLU A 40 -11.29 18.75 -3.87
CA GLU A 40 -12.04 18.98 -5.12
C GLU A 40 -11.22 19.66 -6.23
N ARG A 41 -10.13 20.35 -5.86
CA ARG A 41 -9.21 21.03 -6.79
C ARG A 41 -7.99 20.18 -7.18
N GLY A 42 -7.97 18.91 -6.79
CA GLY A 42 -6.85 17.99 -7.06
C GLY A 42 -5.61 18.23 -6.19
N ALA A 43 -5.68 19.08 -5.17
CA ALA A 43 -4.55 19.40 -4.30
C ALA A 43 -4.51 18.50 -3.05
N PHE A 44 -3.30 18.10 -2.65
CA PHE A 44 -3.05 17.34 -1.41
C PHE A 44 -3.10 18.25 -0.18
N SER A 45 -4.31 18.67 0.21
CA SER A 45 -4.52 19.66 1.29
C SER A 45 -3.89 19.23 2.62
N ARG A 46 -3.96 17.94 2.95
CA ARG A 46 -3.39 17.38 4.18
C ARG A 46 -1.86 17.47 4.22
N ILE A 47 -1.19 17.22 3.09
CA ILE A 47 0.26 17.37 2.97
C ILE A 47 0.65 18.84 3.17
N ASN A 48 -0.08 19.76 2.56
CA ASN A 48 0.19 21.19 2.69
C ASN A 48 0.00 21.67 4.15
N ILE A 49 -1.05 21.22 4.83
CA ILE A 49 -1.30 21.57 6.24
C ILE A 49 -0.18 21.02 7.13
N LEU A 50 0.17 19.75 6.98
CA LEU A 50 1.25 19.13 7.77
C LEU A 50 2.60 19.85 7.55
N MET A 51 2.89 20.27 6.33
CA MET A 51 4.08 21.06 6.02
C MET A 51 4.04 22.45 6.68
N LEU A 52 2.90 23.14 6.66
CA LEU A 52 2.75 24.43 7.35
C LEU A 52 2.93 24.28 8.87
N VAL A 53 2.37 23.23 9.46
CA VAL A 53 2.56 22.90 10.89
C VAL A 53 4.04 22.63 11.19
N ALA A 54 4.74 21.87 10.33
CA ALA A 54 6.16 21.61 10.51
C ALA A 54 7.01 22.89 10.42
N ILE A 55 6.72 23.77 9.46
CA ILE A 55 7.40 25.08 9.32
C ILE A 55 7.15 25.93 10.57
N PHE A 56 5.90 26.00 11.05
CA PHE A 56 5.57 26.78 12.24
C PHE A 56 6.25 26.21 13.49
N ALA A 57 6.28 24.89 13.66
CA ALA A 57 6.96 24.25 14.77
C ALA A 57 8.48 24.52 14.77
N LEU A 58 9.12 24.47 13.59
CA LEU A 58 10.54 24.81 13.44
C LEU A 58 10.80 26.30 13.73
N ALA A 59 9.94 27.18 13.23
CA ALA A 59 10.06 28.61 13.50
C ALA A 59 9.86 28.93 14.99
N TRP A 60 8.91 28.26 15.65
CA TRP A 60 8.66 28.44 17.08
C TRP A 60 9.84 27.97 17.93
N GLU A 61 10.37 26.78 17.69
CA GLU A 61 11.50 26.24 18.45
C GLU A 61 12.79 27.03 18.22
N GLY A 62 13.01 27.49 16.98
CA GLY A 62 14.15 28.32 16.61
C GLY A 62 14.01 29.78 17.03
N ASP A 63 12.95 30.16 17.76
CA ASP A 63 12.60 31.55 18.13
C ASP A 63 12.57 32.51 16.93
N ALA A 64 12.23 31.98 15.75
CA ALA A 64 12.32 32.63 14.45
C ALA A 64 13.71 33.24 14.14
N ASP A 65 14.77 32.80 14.81
CA ASP A 65 16.15 33.22 14.59
C ASP A 65 16.71 32.55 13.33
N VAL A 66 16.95 33.38 12.30
CA VAL A 66 17.44 32.95 10.99
C VAL A 66 18.75 32.19 11.11
N GLU A 67 19.64 32.55 12.04
CA GLU A 67 20.94 31.92 12.19
C GLU A 67 20.83 30.50 12.76
N ILE A 68 19.92 30.28 13.71
CA ILE A 68 19.62 28.96 14.28
C ILE A 68 18.98 28.06 13.20
N LEU A 69 17.98 28.60 12.49
CA LEU A 69 17.28 27.91 11.42
C LEU A 69 18.21 27.53 10.26
N GLU A 70 19.15 28.40 9.89
CA GLU A 70 20.18 28.12 8.88
C GLU A 70 21.07 26.95 9.29
N ARG A 71 21.51 26.92 10.56
CA ARG A 71 22.35 25.84 11.09
C ARG A 71 21.60 24.51 11.09
N TRP A 72 20.32 24.49 11.44
CA TRP A 72 19.47 23.29 11.37
C TRP A 72 19.26 22.81 9.94
N TYR A 73 19.01 23.74 9.01
CA TYR A 73 18.92 23.42 7.59
C TYR A 73 20.24 22.80 7.09
N GLY A 74 21.38 23.42 7.40
CA GLY A 74 22.70 22.90 7.03
C GLY A 74 22.97 21.50 7.58
N ALA A 75 22.64 21.27 8.85
CA ALA A 75 22.81 19.96 9.50
C ALA A 75 21.94 18.87 8.84
N THR A 76 20.65 19.15 8.66
CA THR A 76 19.70 18.19 8.08
C THR A 76 19.98 17.92 6.61
N PHE A 77 20.26 18.96 5.81
CA PHE A 77 20.67 18.81 4.42
C PHE A 77 21.97 18.01 4.29
N GLY A 78 22.97 18.33 5.10
CA GLY A 78 24.25 17.61 5.13
C GLY A 78 24.07 16.13 5.47
N LEU A 79 23.21 15.80 6.43
CA LEU A 79 22.88 14.41 6.79
C LEU A 79 22.18 13.66 5.64
N VAL A 80 21.23 14.30 4.95
CA VAL A 80 20.57 13.70 3.78
C VAL A 80 21.59 13.42 2.68
N MET A 81 22.45 14.38 2.36
CA MET A 81 23.52 14.20 1.36
C MET A 81 24.50 13.10 1.76
N PHE A 82 24.92 13.07 3.02
CA PHE A 82 25.79 12.02 3.57
C PHE A 82 25.14 10.63 3.44
N SER A 83 23.87 10.50 3.83
CA SER A 83 23.12 9.24 3.71
C SER A 83 22.97 8.80 2.26
N GLY A 84 22.79 9.74 1.33
CA GLY A 84 22.71 9.46 -0.11
C GLY A 84 24.02 8.90 -0.66
N VAL A 85 25.15 9.53 -0.35
CA VAL A 85 26.48 9.04 -0.75
C VAL A 85 26.73 7.64 -0.18
N LEU A 86 26.40 7.42 1.10
CA LEU A 86 26.53 6.11 1.73
C LEU A 86 25.64 5.06 1.05
N ALA A 87 24.38 5.40 0.76
CA ALA A 87 23.45 4.53 0.04
C ALA A 87 23.97 4.15 -1.35
N PHE A 88 24.57 5.09 -2.09
CA PHE A 88 25.21 4.80 -3.38
C PHE A 88 26.36 3.80 -3.26
N ILE A 89 27.18 3.91 -2.22
CA ILE A 89 28.27 2.96 -1.94
C ILE A 89 27.70 1.59 -1.58
N LEU A 90 26.68 1.53 -0.73
CA LEU A 90 26.03 0.28 -0.33
C LEU A 90 25.34 -0.41 -1.51
N LEU A 91 24.66 0.34 -2.38
CA LEU A 91 24.08 -0.20 -3.61
C LEU A 91 25.14 -0.80 -4.53
N ARG A 92 26.36 -0.25 -4.56
CA ARG A 92 27.49 -0.85 -5.30
C ARG A 92 28.00 -2.15 -4.70
N ARG A 93 27.79 -2.36 -3.40
CA ARG A 93 28.16 -3.60 -2.70
C ARG A 93 27.10 -4.68 -2.85
N TYR A 94 25.84 -4.35 -2.60
CA TYR A 94 24.75 -5.33 -2.48
C TYR A 94 23.98 -5.56 -3.79
N LYS A 95 24.09 -4.63 -4.75
CA LYS A 95 23.46 -4.72 -6.08
C LYS A 95 24.52 -4.42 -7.15
N SER A 96 25.55 -5.26 -7.19
CA SER A 96 26.65 -5.13 -8.17
C SER A 96 26.19 -5.40 -9.61
N ASP A 97 25.19 -6.27 -9.76
CA ASP A 97 24.81 -6.86 -11.05
C ASP A 97 23.69 -6.09 -11.77
N ASP A 98 23.08 -5.11 -11.09
CA ASP A 98 22.06 -4.24 -11.68
C ASP A 98 22.67 -3.40 -12.82
N PRO A 99 22.04 -3.35 -14.02
CA PRO A 99 22.55 -2.59 -15.15
C PRO A 99 22.56 -1.09 -14.84
N ARG A 100 23.73 -0.45 -15.01
CA ARG A 100 23.92 0.98 -14.76
C ARG A 100 24.08 1.73 -16.07
N ILE A 101 23.16 2.66 -16.32
CA ILE A 101 23.16 3.53 -17.51
C ILE A 101 24.37 4.48 -17.49
N TYR A 102 24.83 4.87 -16.30
CA TYR A 102 25.93 5.82 -16.14
C TYR A 102 26.97 5.32 -15.12
N TRP A 103 28.25 5.54 -15.48
CA TRP A 103 29.39 5.31 -14.61
C TRP A 103 30.15 6.61 -14.41
N ALA A 104 30.29 7.04 -13.16
CA ALA A 104 31.14 8.17 -12.83
C ALA A 104 32.60 7.86 -13.22
N PRO A 105 33.34 8.83 -13.79
CA PRO A 105 34.75 8.66 -14.10
C PRO A 105 35.58 8.45 -12.82
N PHE A 106 36.73 7.80 -12.95
CA PHE A 106 37.67 7.53 -11.84
C PHE A 106 37.08 6.67 -10.72
N ASN A 107 36.88 5.38 -10.98
CA ASN A 107 36.48 4.40 -9.96
C ASN A 107 37.71 3.63 -9.43
N ILE A 108 37.87 3.57 -8.11
CA ILE A 108 38.87 2.74 -7.43
C ILE A 108 38.21 1.50 -6.83
N LYS A 109 38.89 0.36 -6.89
CA LYS A 109 38.41 -0.88 -6.28
C LYS A 109 38.82 -0.93 -4.81
N ILE A 110 37.86 -0.81 -3.91
CA ILE A 110 38.04 -0.97 -2.45
C ILE A 110 37.25 -2.18 -2.01
N SER A 111 37.90 -3.18 -1.39
CA SER A 111 37.23 -4.41 -0.92
C SER A 111 36.38 -5.11 -2.00
N GLY A 112 36.87 -5.15 -3.25
CA GLY A 112 36.15 -5.74 -4.38
C GLY A 112 35.05 -4.85 -5.00
N ILE A 113 34.75 -3.71 -4.39
CA ILE A 113 33.70 -2.78 -4.83
C ILE A 113 34.32 -1.64 -5.63
N LYS A 114 33.86 -1.43 -6.86
CA LYS A 114 34.26 -0.27 -7.69
C LYS A 114 33.58 0.98 -7.15
N THR A 115 34.27 1.76 -6.34
CA THR A 115 33.75 2.99 -5.70
C THR A 115 34.29 4.23 -6.41
N PRO A 116 33.46 5.22 -6.77
CA PRO A 116 33.94 6.42 -7.44
C PRO A 116 34.73 7.29 -6.46
N VAL A 117 35.87 7.83 -6.89
CA VAL A 117 36.72 8.68 -6.04
C VAL A 117 35.92 9.87 -5.50
N ALA A 118 35.05 10.45 -6.32
CA ALA A 118 34.18 11.56 -5.92
C ALA A 118 33.26 11.21 -4.73
N ALA A 119 32.79 9.97 -4.60
CA ALA A 119 31.97 9.57 -3.45
C ALA A 119 32.79 9.48 -2.16
N ILE A 120 34.06 9.05 -2.25
CA ILE A 120 34.95 8.94 -1.08
C ILE A 120 35.37 10.33 -0.62
N VAL A 121 35.75 11.20 -1.56
CA VAL A 121 36.06 12.60 -1.26
C VAL A 121 34.83 13.30 -0.70
N GLY A 122 33.66 13.11 -1.32
CA GLY A 122 32.39 13.64 -0.84
C GLY A 122 32.05 13.15 0.57
N LEU A 123 32.22 11.86 0.85
CA LEU A 123 32.01 11.29 2.18
C LEU A 123 32.94 11.93 3.21
N GLY A 124 34.23 12.09 2.88
CA GLY A 124 35.21 12.73 3.76
C GLY A 124 34.89 14.20 4.03
N LEU A 125 34.62 14.98 2.99
CA LEU A 125 34.28 16.41 3.09
C LEU A 125 32.96 16.61 3.85
N LEU A 126 31.92 15.82 3.55
CA LEU A 126 30.65 15.89 4.27
C LEU A 126 30.81 15.48 5.73
N SER A 127 31.59 14.44 6.02
CA SER A 127 31.89 14.04 7.41
C SER A 127 32.59 15.17 8.16
N PHE A 128 33.60 15.78 7.55
CA PHE A 128 34.33 16.90 8.16
C PHE A 128 33.43 18.11 8.36
N ALA A 129 32.60 18.47 7.37
CA ALA A 129 31.66 19.58 7.47
C ALA A 129 30.61 19.34 8.57
N LEU A 130 30.04 18.14 8.65
CA LEU A 130 29.06 17.77 9.68
C LEU A 130 29.70 17.74 11.08
N LEU A 131 30.90 17.18 11.23
CA LEU A 131 31.64 17.20 12.49
C LEU A 131 32.02 18.64 12.89
N GLY A 132 32.44 19.46 11.94
CA GLY A 132 32.74 20.87 12.15
C GLY A 132 31.50 21.65 12.62
N LEU A 133 30.37 21.46 11.94
CA LEU A 133 29.09 22.07 12.32
C LEU A 133 28.65 21.62 13.72
N TYR A 134 28.73 20.32 14.00
CA TYR A 134 28.41 19.76 15.30
C TYR A 134 29.31 20.31 16.41
N SER A 135 30.63 20.33 16.21
CA SER A 135 31.58 20.80 17.21
C SER A 135 31.42 22.28 17.55
N ARG A 136 31.09 23.13 16.58
CA ARG A 136 30.94 24.59 16.79
C ARG A 136 29.57 24.99 17.32
N TYR A 137 28.53 24.25 16.96
CA TYR A 137 27.14 24.63 17.23
C TYR A 137 26.36 23.55 17.99
N ALA A 138 27.06 22.74 18.78
CA ALA A 138 26.50 21.60 19.51
C ALA A 138 25.26 21.98 20.33
N GLU A 139 25.30 23.10 21.05
CA GLU A 139 24.18 23.54 21.90
C GLU A 139 22.94 23.92 21.09
N GLN A 140 23.11 24.61 19.96
CA GLN A 140 22.00 24.97 19.08
C GLN A 140 21.49 23.80 18.25
N ILE A 141 22.31 22.79 18.00
CA ILE A 141 21.87 21.54 17.38
C ILE A 141 21.16 20.65 18.42
N ARG A 142 21.51 20.78 19.71
CA ARG A 142 20.87 20.03 20.78
C ARG A 142 19.41 20.43 20.98
N SER A 143 19.03 21.70 20.76
CA SER A 143 17.61 22.10 20.75
C SER A 143 16.84 21.44 19.61
N LEU A 144 17.44 21.29 18.42
CA LEU A 144 16.86 20.47 17.34
C LEU A 144 16.67 19.00 17.76
N GLN A 145 17.59 18.42 18.55
CA GLN A 145 17.41 17.08 19.10
C GLN A 145 16.22 17.00 20.07
N VAL A 146 15.99 18.04 20.88
CA VAL A 146 14.80 18.11 21.76
C VAL A 146 13.53 18.18 20.93
N LEU A 147 13.48 19.01 19.89
CA LEU A 147 12.34 19.05 18.98
C LEU A 147 12.13 17.72 18.26
N LEU A 148 13.18 17.12 17.71
CA LEU A 148 13.10 15.82 17.02
C LEU A 148 12.68 14.70 17.96
N THR A 149 13.16 14.69 19.20
CA THR A 149 12.74 13.71 20.21
C THR A 149 11.32 13.97 20.69
N ALA A 150 10.92 15.22 20.93
CA ALA A 150 9.56 15.58 21.27
C ALA A 150 8.58 15.26 20.14
N VAL A 151 8.94 15.54 18.88
CA VAL A 151 8.16 15.16 17.70
C VAL A 151 8.18 13.64 17.51
N ALA A 152 9.29 12.94 17.74
CA ALA A 152 9.33 11.47 17.66
C ALA A 152 8.53 10.81 18.79
N VAL A 153 8.49 11.42 19.98
CA VAL A 153 7.65 11.00 21.11
C VAL A 153 6.19 11.36 20.84
N LEU A 154 5.90 12.50 20.23
CA LEU A 154 4.55 12.93 19.86
C LEU A 154 4.02 12.11 18.70
N VAL A 155 4.80 11.89 17.64
CA VAL A 155 4.50 10.95 16.56
C VAL A 155 4.46 9.54 17.12
N GLY A 156 5.33 9.18 18.05
CA GLY A 156 5.27 7.92 18.79
C GLY A 156 3.96 7.80 19.56
N LEU A 157 3.51 8.85 20.25
CA LEU A 157 2.27 8.92 21.03
C LEU A 157 1.03 9.02 20.14
N VAL A 158 1.10 9.71 19.01
CA VAL A 158 0.04 9.83 18.01
C VAL A 158 -0.06 8.51 17.28
N LEU A 159 1.05 7.91 16.86
CA LEU A 159 1.07 6.54 16.39
C LEU A 159 0.51 5.63 17.48
N LEU A 160 0.93 5.68 18.74
CA LEU A 160 0.40 4.85 19.83
C LEU A 160 -1.10 5.09 20.13
N SER A 161 -1.56 6.35 20.10
CA SER A 161 -2.94 6.76 20.44
C SER A 161 -3.90 6.56 19.27
N TYR A 162 -3.47 6.86 18.04
CA TYR A 162 -4.16 6.50 16.82
C TYR A 162 -4.12 4.97 16.58
N ASN A 163 -3.12 4.27 17.16
CA ASN A 163 -2.94 2.81 17.15
C ASN A 163 -3.39 2.14 18.46
N HIS A 164 -4.37 2.71 19.18
CA HIS A 164 -5.05 2.02 20.27
C HIS A 164 -6.21 1.13 19.77
N ARG A 165 -5.85 0.11 18.98
CA ARG A 165 -6.52 -1.22 18.85
C ARG A 165 -5.51 -2.33 18.48
N PRO A 166 -4.34 -2.06 17.85
CA PRO A 166 -3.33 -3.08 17.51
C PRO A 166 -2.20 -3.37 18.53
N LEU A 167 -1.87 -2.50 19.49
CA LEU A 167 -0.78 -2.82 20.45
C LEU A 167 -1.20 -3.81 21.55
N ILE A 168 -2.48 -3.82 21.91
CA ILE A 168 -3.09 -4.95 22.65
C ILE A 168 -2.90 -6.25 21.84
N ARG A 169 -2.94 -6.20 20.49
CA ARG A 169 -2.72 -7.38 19.62
C ARG A 169 -1.28 -7.89 19.62
N ALA A 170 -0.30 -7.05 19.97
CA ALA A 170 1.10 -7.48 20.07
C ALA A 170 1.36 -8.25 21.38
N GLY A 171 0.74 -7.88 22.50
CA GLY A 171 0.68 -8.73 23.70
C GLY A 171 -0.07 -10.04 23.43
N TYR A 172 -1.10 -10.01 22.58
CA TYR A 172 -1.84 -11.19 22.13
C TYR A 172 -1.09 -12.11 21.14
N ARG A 173 0.06 -11.73 20.56
CA ARG A 173 0.85 -12.65 19.72
C ARG A 173 1.44 -13.81 20.52
N TYR A 174 1.57 -13.66 21.84
CA TYR A 174 1.89 -14.75 22.75
C TYR A 174 0.65 -15.58 23.15
N PHE A 175 -0.56 -14.98 23.11
CA PHE A 175 -1.80 -15.59 23.62
C PHE A 175 -2.76 -16.15 22.54
N ARG A 176 -2.57 -15.84 21.25
CA ARG A 176 -3.50 -16.23 20.16
C ARG A 176 -3.01 -17.39 19.28
N ARG A 177 -2.45 -18.39 19.96
CA ARG A 177 -2.58 -19.82 19.57
C ARG A 177 -4.03 -20.32 19.78
N VAL A 178 -4.93 -19.45 20.26
CA VAL A 178 -6.35 -19.68 20.54
C VAL A 178 -7.11 -18.40 20.18
N ILE A 179 -8.24 -18.49 19.45
CA ILE A 179 -9.12 -17.44 18.88
C ILE A 179 -8.73 -17.04 17.44
N GLU A 180 -9.13 -17.74 16.37
CA GLU A 180 -10.46 -18.31 16.13
C GLU A 180 -11.60 -17.43 16.67
N THR A 181 -11.76 -16.29 16.01
CA THR A 181 -13.06 -15.78 15.56
C THR A 181 -12.74 -15.16 14.20
N VAL A 182 -12.97 -15.85 13.08
CA VAL A 182 -14.28 -16.28 12.60
C VAL A 182 -15.19 -15.07 12.62
N GLU A 183 -15.29 -14.40 11.49
CA GLU A 183 -16.51 -14.60 10.72
C GLU A 183 -16.12 -15.34 9.45
N GLY A 184 -16.06 -16.67 9.59
CA GLY A 184 -16.15 -17.60 8.48
C GLY A 184 -17.58 -17.75 7.98
N ASP A 185 -18.50 -16.83 8.33
CA ASP A 185 -19.92 -16.84 7.93
C ASP A 185 -20.51 -15.42 7.63
N ALA A 186 -19.72 -14.33 7.61
CA ALA A 186 -20.29 -12.96 7.45
C ALA A 186 -20.30 -12.44 6.00
N ILE A 187 -20.49 -13.33 5.04
CA ILE A 187 -21.18 -12.89 3.83
C ILE A 187 -22.65 -12.95 4.22
N GLU A 188 -23.32 -11.79 4.23
CA GLU A 188 -24.70 -11.76 4.69
C GLU A 188 -25.54 -12.39 3.58
N THR A 189 -25.89 -13.67 3.75
CA THR A 189 -26.63 -14.45 2.74
C THR A 189 -28.03 -13.91 2.48
N GLY A 190 -28.57 -13.10 3.40
CA GLY A 190 -29.80 -12.32 3.21
C GLY A 190 -29.63 -11.10 2.31
N GLU A 191 -28.40 -10.64 2.08
CA GLU A 191 -28.09 -9.51 1.20
C GLU A 191 -27.77 -9.96 -0.23
N ARG A 192 -28.26 -9.21 -1.22
CA ARG A 192 -27.98 -9.53 -2.63
C ARG A 192 -26.51 -9.32 -2.96
N THR A 193 -25.81 -10.44 -3.03
CA THR A 193 -24.39 -10.53 -3.33
C THR A 193 -24.13 -10.77 -4.82
N ILE A 194 -23.07 -10.16 -5.34
CA ILE A 194 -22.43 -10.59 -6.60
C ILE A 194 -21.14 -11.32 -6.26
N VAL A 195 -21.03 -12.58 -6.67
CA VAL A 195 -19.82 -13.37 -6.54
C VAL A 195 -19.02 -13.26 -7.82
N VAL A 196 -17.74 -12.91 -7.74
CA VAL A 196 -16.85 -12.71 -8.88
C VAL A 196 -15.74 -13.74 -8.79
N ALA A 197 -15.73 -14.71 -9.70
CA ALA A 197 -14.65 -15.70 -9.75
C ALA A 197 -13.49 -15.13 -10.55
N VAL A 198 -12.38 -14.87 -9.85
CA VAL A 198 -11.24 -14.14 -10.41
C VAL A 198 -10.06 -15.07 -10.65
N GLY A 199 -9.70 -15.20 -11.93
CA GLY A 199 -8.51 -15.91 -12.40
C GLY A 199 -7.23 -15.06 -12.41
N GLY A 200 -6.17 -15.60 -13.01
CA GLY A 200 -4.86 -14.95 -13.04
C GLY A 200 -4.73 -13.76 -14.00
N VAL A 201 -5.62 -13.62 -14.98
CA VAL A 201 -5.49 -12.63 -16.07
C VAL A 201 -6.55 -11.54 -15.93
N ARG A 202 -6.13 -10.27 -16.00
CA ARG A 202 -7.00 -9.07 -16.14
C ARG A 202 -8.12 -8.93 -15.10
N MET A 203 -7.87 -9.45 -13.91
CA MET A 203 -8.76 -9.44 -12.74
C MET A 203 -9.37 -8.07 -12.38
N GLY A 204 -8.63 -6.96 -12.53
CA GLY A 204 -9.15 -5.62 -12.21
C GLY A 204 -10.39 -5.25 -13.05
N ARG A 205 -10.38 -5.54 -14.35
CA ARG A 205 -11.53 -5.29 -15.24
C ARG A 205 -12.76 -6.10 -14.83
N LEU A 206 -12.54 -7.37 -14.47
CA LEU A 206 -13.62 -8.25 -14.05
C LEU A 206 -14.28 -7.76 -12.75
N ILE A 207 -13.48 -7.31 -11.79
CA ILE A 207 -13.99 -6.73 -10.54
C ILE A 207 -14.76 -5.43 -10.83
N HIS A 208 -14.26 -4.58 -11.75
CA HIS A 208 -14.96 -3.35 -12.15
C HIS A 208 -16.32 -3.65 -12.79
N HIS A 209 -16.38 -4.59 -13.73
CA HIS A 209 -17.64 -5.00 -14.36
C HIS A 209 -18.63 -5.58 -13.34
N ALA A 210 -18.16 -6.30 -12.33
CA ALA A 210 -19.03 -6.80 -11.28
C ALA A 210 -19.65 -5.69 -10.42
N VAL A 211 -18.87 -4.67 -10.07
CA VAL A 211 -19.38 -3.49 -9.34
C VAL A 211 -20.37 -2.70 -10.20
N GLU A 212 -20.08 -2.53 -11.49
CA GLU A 212 -21.00 -1.87 -12.42
C GLU A 212 -22.30 -2.66 -12.59
N LEU A 213 -22.20 -3.98 -12.71
CA LEU A 213 -23.36 -4.88 -12.79
C LEU A 213 -24.21 -4.81 -11.53
N ALA A 214 -23.60 -4.82 -10.34
CA ALA A 214 -24.30 -4.67 -9.06
C ALA A 214 -25.13 -3.38 -9.04
N ARG A 215 -24.53 -2.26 -9.45
CA ARG A 215 -25.21 -0.97 -9.52
C ARG A 215 -26.30 -0.93 -10.58
N ALA A 216 -26.05 -1.48 -11.76
CA ALA A 216 -27.04 -1.53 -12.84
C ALA A 216 -28.26 -2.35 -12.44
N GLN A 217 -28.05 -3.54 -11.89
CA GLN A 217 -29.11 -4.42 -11.40
C GLN A 217 -29.89 -3.78 -10.25
N SER A 218 -29.20 -3.08 -9.33
CA SER A 218 -29.86 -2.34 -8.25
C SER A 218 -30.81 -1.27 -8.78
N ARG A 219 -30.42 -0.55 -9.84
CA ARG A 219 -31.27 0.48 -10.48
C ARG A 219 -32.46 -0.12 -11.21
N THR A 220 -32.25 -1.20 -11.95
CA THR A 220 -33.29 -1.82 -12.79
C THR A 220 -34.34 -2.54 -11.95
N THR A 221 -33.93 -3.25 -10.91
CA THR A 221 -34.83 -4.05 -10.07
C THR A 221 -35.40 -3.28 -8.88
N GLY A 222 -34.81 -2.12 -8.54
CA GLY A 222 -35.16 -1.35 -7.34
C GLY A 222 -34.70 -2.00 -6.03
N ILE A 223 -34.01 -3.14 -6.08
CA ILE A 223 -33.52 -3.87 -4.91
C ILE A 223 -31.99 -3.72 -4.84
N PRO A 224 -31.42 -3.21 -3.74
CA PRO A 224 -29.99 -2.95 -3.66
C PRO A 224 -29.17 -4.24 -3.59
N TYR A 225 -28.19 -4.37 -4.48
CA TYR A 225 -27.06 -5.26 -4.31
C TYR A 225 -26.05 -4.55 -3.43
N THR A 226 -25.74 -5.11 -2.26
CA THR A 226 -24.95 -4.46 -1.22
C THR A 226 -23.58 -5.10 -1.03
N GLN A 227 -23.34 -6.27 -1.63
CA GLN A 227 -22.12 -7.05 -1.42
C GLN A 227 -21.47 -7.51 -2.73
N VAL A 228 -20.15 -7.45 -2.77
CA VAL A 228 -19.31 -8.03 -3.83
C VAL A 228 -18.29 -8.96 -3.20
N VAL A 229 -18.32 -10.23 -3.58
CA VAL A 229 -17.41 -11.27 -3.06
C VAL A 229 -16.48 -11.70 -4.19
N VAL A 230 -15.19 -11.45 -4.04
CA VAL A 230 -14.18 -11.90 -4.99
C VAL A 230 -13.64 -13.26 -4.56
N PHE A 231 -13.95 -14.29 -5.34
CA PHE A 231 -13.48 -15.64 -5.15
C PHE A 231 -12.14 -15.86 -5.86
N HIS A 232 -11.15 -16.41 -5.14
CA HIS A 232 -9.86 -16.79 -5.70
C HIS A 232 -9.30 -18.09 -5.09
N MET A 233 -9.09 -19.10 -5.93
CA MET A 233 -8.43 -20.34 -5.53
C MET A 233 -6.90 -20.19 -5.51
N THR A 234 -6.25 -20.52 -4.39
CA THR A 234 -4.80 -20.35 -4.21
C THR A 234 -4.15 -21.47 -3.38
N ARG A 235 -2.86 -21.74 -3.65
CA ARG A 235 -2.03 -22.67 -2.86
C ARG A 235 -1.48 -22.05 -1.58
N SER A 236 -1.60 -20.71 -1.45
CA SER A 236 -1.03 -19.97 -0.32
C SER A 236 -1.81 -20.14 1.00
N VAL A 237 -2.99 -20.75 0.95
CA VAL A 237 -3.83 -20.97 2.13
C VAL A 237 -4.14 -22.46 2.30
N GLY A 238 -4.13 -22.94 3.55
CA GLY A 238 -4.46 -24.34 3.87
C GLY A 238 -5.94 -24.60 4.20
N ARG A 239 -6.73 -23.54 4.37
CA ARG A 239 -8.19 -23.56 4.56
C ARG A 239 -8.79 -22.32 3.91
N GLU A 240 -10.11 -22.27 3.78
CA GLU A 240 -10.81 -21.10 3.27
C GLU A 240 -10.67 -19.90 4.22
N TYR A 241 -10.45 -18.72 3.64
CA TYR A 241 -10.40 -17.45 4.36
C TYR A 241 -11.19 -16.38 3.62
N VAL A 242 -12.18 -15.78 4.27
CA VAL A 242 -12.93 -14.64 3.75
C VAL A 242 -12.49 -13.37 4.47
N TYR A 243 -12.05 -12.35 3.71
CA TYR A 243 -11.57 -11.07 4.21
C TYR A 243 -12.51 -9.96 3.78
N LYS A 244 -13.05 -9.18 4.71
CA LYS A 244 -13.71 -7.91 4.39
C LYS A 244 -12.66 -6.87 3.99
N VAL A 245 -12.75 -6.35 2.77
CA VAL A 245 -11.81 -5.39 2.20
C VAL A 245 -12.41 -3.99 2.19
N SER A 246 -11.64 -3.04 2.70
CA SER A 246 -11.95 -1.61 2.75
C SER A 246 -10.70 -0.81 2.37
N ARG A 247 -10.82 0.50 2.13
CA ARG A 247 -9.66 1.36 1.81
C ARG A 247 -8.57 1.37 2.87
N ASP A 248 -8.95 1.13 4.13
CA ASP A 248 -8.04 1.09 5.28
C ASP A 248 -7.57 -0.35 5.61
N SER A 249 -8.00 -1.36 4.85
CA SER A 249 -7.64 -2.76 5.10
C SER A 249 -6.14 -2.98 4.87
N MET A 250 -5.46 -3.52 5.88
CA MET A 250 -4.07 -3.94 5.77
C MET A 250 -3.97 -5.30 5.08
N ARG A 251 -2.88 -5.50 4.32
CA ARG A 251 -2.61 -6.74 3.61
C ARG A 251 -2.56 -7.93 4.60
N PRO A 252 -3.30 -9.03 4.33
CA PRO A 252 -3.20 -10.28 5.10
C PRO A 252 -1.78 -10.86 5.07
N ALA A 253 -1.32 -11.42 6.19
CA ALA A 253 -0.03 -12.12 6.24
C ALA A 253 -0.16 -13.51 5.59
N GLY A 254 0.88 -13.96 4.88
CA GLY A 254 0.93 -15.29 4.25
C GLY A 254 0.28 -15.42 2.88
N ILE A 255 -0.30 -14.33 2.33
CA ILE A 255 -0.81 -14.35 0.94
C ILE A 255 0.28 -13.95 -0.06
N GLU A 256 0.35 -14.68 -1.17
CA GLU A 256 1.37 -14.54 -2.21
C GLU A 256 0.79 -14.41 -3.63
N GLY A 257 1.60 -13.87 -4.55
CA GLY A 257 1.27 -13.79 -5.98
C GLY A 257 -0.03 -13.04 -6.28
N ASN A 258 -0.93 -13.69 -7.02
CA ASN A 258 -2.18 -13.09 -7.51
C ASN A 258 -3.10 -12.62 -6.38
N ALA A 259 -3.09 -13.27 -5.21
CA ALA A 259 -3.91 -12.85 -4.07
C ALA A 259 -3.55 -11.45 -3.57
N ILE A 260 -2.27 -11.05 -3.64
CA ILE A 260 -1.80 -9.70 -3.29
C ILE A 260 -2.37 -8.68 -4.28
N ARG A 261 -2.33 -9.01 -5.57
CA ARG A 261 -2.83 -8.13 -6.63
C ARG A 261 -4.34 -7.93 -6.47
N ILE A 262 -5.09 -9.00 -6.20
CA ILE A 262 -6.54 -8.96 -5.92
C ILE A 262 -6.83 -8.09 -4.72
N HIS A 263 -6.13 -8.29 -3.61
CA HIS A 263 -6.31 -7.44 -2.44
C HIS A 263 -6.02 -5.96 -2.75
N THR A 264 -4.95 -5.67 -3.51
CA THR A 264 -4.56 -4.29 -3.83
C THR A 264 -5.63 -3.60 -4.68
N GLU A 265 -6.09 -4.23 -5.76
CA GLU A 265 -7.14 -3.70 -6.62
C GLU A 265 -8.45 -3.48 -5.85
N LEU A 266 -8.83 -4.41 -4.97
CA LEU A 266 -10.02 -4.25 -4.12
C LEU A 266 -9.87 -3.08 -3.14
N THR A 267 -8.68 -2.84 -2.58
CA THR A 267 -8.46 -1.67 -1.70
C THR A 267 -8.44 -0.35 -2.44
N GLU A 268 -7.98 -0.33 -3.69
CA GLU A 268 -7.97 0.87 -4.54
C GLU A 268 -9.37 1.23 -5.03
N MET A 269 -10.15 0.22 -5.44
CA MET A 269 -11.52 0.41 -5.87
C MET A 269 -12.46 0.74 -4.70
N ALA A 270 -12.47 -0.11 -3.67
CA ALA A 270 -13.25 -0.05 -2.43
C ALA A 270 -14.46 0.91 -2.51
N PRO A 271 -15.51 0.52 -3.26
CA PRO A 271 -16.71 1.32 -3.44
C PRO A 271 -17.35 1.63 -2.08
N PRO A 272 -17.69 2.90 -1.79
CA PRO A 272 -18.24 3.28 -0.48
C PRO A 272 -19.68 2.76 -0.25
N ASP A 273 -20.36 2.36 -1.32
CA ASP A 273 -21.74 1.89 -1.36
C ASP A 273 -21.88 0.36 -1.32
N LEU A 274 -20.78 -0.40 -1.38
CA LEU A 274 -20.80 -1.87 -1.40
C LEU A 274 -19.80 -2.46 -0.39
N SER A 275 -20.23 -3.46 0.37
CA SER A 275 -19.33 -4.29 1.18
C SER A 275 -18.54 -5.22 0.25
N THR A 276 -17.22 -5.07 0.24
CA THR A 276 -16.33 -5.87 -0.61
C THR A 276 -15.64 -6.95 0.22
N TYR A 277 -15.64 -8.18 -0.29
CA TYR A 277 -15.03 -9.34 0.35
C TYR A 277 -14.03 -10.02 -0.60
N LEU A 278 -12.96 -10.58 -0.05
CA LEU A 278 -12.00 -11.43 -0.74
C LEU A 278 -12.03 -12.83 -0.11
N ALA A 279 -12.53 -13.81 -0.85
CA ALA A 279 -12.53 -15.21 -0.45
C ALA A 279 -11.33 -15.93 -1.08
N LEU A 280 -10.39 -16.38 -0.24
CA LEU A 280 -9.26 -17.22 -0.62
C LEU A 280 -9.58 -18.67 -0.29
N VAL A 281 -9.67 -19.51 -1.32
CA VAL A 281 -10.03 -20.93 -1.18
C VAL A 281 -8.79 -21.80 -1.46
N PRO A 282 -8.49 -22.80 -0.62
CA PRO A 282 -7.31 -23.64 -0.78
C PRO A 282 -7.39 -24.49 -2.05
N GLN A 283 -6.27 -24.64 -2.74
CA GLN A 283 -6.13 -25.66 -3.77
C GLN A 283 -5.81 -27.01 -3.10
N LEU A 284 -6.73 -27.98 -3.19
CA LEU A 284 -6.58 -29.31 -2.59
C LEU A 284 -5.38 -30.09 -3.22
N PRO A 285 -4.59 -30.84 -2.43
CA PRO A 285 -3.33 -31.46 -2.89
C PRO A 285 -3.45 -32.59 -3.93
N ASP A 286 -4.60 -33.29 -4.02
CA ASP A 286 -4.75 -34.54 -4.79
C ASP A 286 -5.00 -34.37 -6.29
N SER A 287 -4.64 -33.22 -6.87
CA SER A 287 -5.11 -32.83 -8.20
C SER A 287 -4.10 -33.04 -9.33
N THR A 288 -3.32 -34.12 -9.31
CA THR A 288 -2.25 -34.36 -10.29
C THR A 288 -2.72 -34.71 -11.71
N SER A 289 -4.03 -34.87 -11.96
CA SER A 289 -4.59 -35.20 -13.29
C SER A 289 -5.75 -34.33 -13.81
N LYS A 290 -6.35 -33.44 -13.01
CA LYS A 290 -7.48 -32.59 -13.46
C LYS A 290 -6.98 -31.22 -13.98
N ASN A 291 -7.57 -30.76 -15.08
CA ASN A 291 -7.35 -29.42 -15.61
C ASN A 291 -7.61 -28.36 -14.51
N ARG A 292 -6.70 -27.39 -14.34
CA ARG A 292 -6.73 -26.41 -13.25
C ARG A 292 -8.03 -25.59 -13.21
N LEU A 293 -8.66 -25.40 -14.37
CA LEU A 293 -9.95 -24.74 -14.52
C LEU A 293 -11.08 -25.53 -13.84
N HIS A 294 -11.20 -26.83 -14.11
CA HIS A 294 -12.25 -27.67 -13.49
C HIS A 294 -12.13 -27.70 -11.97
N LEU A 295 -10.91 -27.72 -11.43
CA LEU A 295 -10.71 -27.64 -9.98
C LEU A 295 -11.19 -26.31 -9.39
N ALA A 296 -10.97 -25.20 -10.12
CA ALA A 296 -11.46 -23.90 -9.70
C ALA A 296 -13.00 -23.81 -9.78
N MET A 297 -13.60 -24.43 -10.79
CA MET A 297 -15.06 -24.53 -10.93
C MET A 297 -15.68 -25.39 -9.83
N ASP A 298 -15.09 -26.55 -9.54
CA ASP A 298 -15.50 -27.41 -8.43
C ASP A 298 -15.42 -26.65 -7.10
N ALA A 299 -14.30 -25.98 -6.83
CA ALA A 299 -14.13 -25.18 -5.63
C ALA A 299 -15.11 -23.99 -5.55
N LEU A 300 -15.51 -23.41 -6.69
CA LEU A 300 -16.50 -22.34 -6.76
C LEU A 300 -17.91 -22.86 -6.44
N VAL A 301 -18.29 -24.03 -6.97
CA VAL A 301 -19.56 -24.69 -6.66
C VAL A 301 -19.61 -25.06 -5.18
N ASP A 302 -18.55 -25.68 -4.66
CA ASP A 302 -18.46 -26.03 -3.24
C ASP A 302 -18.53 -24.79 -2.33
N PHE A 303 -17.95 -23.67 -2.76
CA PHE A 303 -18.05 -22.39 -2.05
C PHE A 303 -19.48 -21.83 -2.13
N HIS A 304 -20.12 -21.91 -3.29
CA HIS A 304 -21.47 -21.45 -3.53
C HIS A 304 -22.51 -22.19 -2.69
N GLU A 305 -22.42 -23.52 -2.64
CA GLU A 305 -23.29 -24.37 -1.85
C GLU A 305 -23.10 -24.12 -0.34
N ARG A 306 -21.85 -24.04 0.12
CA ARG A 306 -21.54 -23.83 1.56
C ARG A 306 -22.04 -22.49 2.08
N HIS A 307 -21.96 -21.43 1.28
CA HIS A 307 -22.46 -20.09 1.65
C HIS A 307 -23.92 -19.86 1.25
N GLY A 308 -24.61 -20.88 0.71
CA GLY A 308 -26.05 -20.81 0.46
C GLY A 308 -26.45 -19.71 -0.52
N PHE A 309 -25.60 -19.39 -1.50
CA PHE A 309 -25.87 -18.33 -2.46
C PHE A 309 -27.02 -18.70 -3.43
N ARG A 310 -28.27 -18.65 -2.99
CA ARG A 310 -29.45 -18.83 -3.85
C ARG A 310 -30.05 -17.46 -4.22
N GLY A 311 -30.10 -17.16 -5.51
CA GLY A 311 -30.63 -15.92 -6.09
C GLY A 311 -29.57 -14.86 -6.42
N HIS A 312 -28.29 -15.23 -6.39
CA HIS A 312 -27.18 -14.31 -6.61
C HIS A 312 -26.64 -14.37 -8.04
N ILE A 313 -25.86 -13.36 -8.39
CA ILE A 313 -25.16 -13.32 -9.67
C ILE A 313 -23.75 -13.83 -9.44
N VAL A 314 -23.36 -14.85 -10.20
CA VAL A 314 -21.99 -15.35 -10.26
C VAL A 314 -21.38 -14.85 -11.57
N MET A 315 -20.32 -14.06 -11.48
CA MET A 315 -19.61 -13.52 -12.64
C MET A 315 -18.29 -14.26 -12.85
N ILE A 316 -18.06 -14.71 -14.09
CA ILE A 316 -16.81 -15.33 -14.52
C ILE A 316 -16.25 -14.61 -15.75
N GLY A 317 -14.93 -14.61 -15.90
CA GLY A 317 -14.28 -14.10 -17.12
C GLY A 317 -14.40 -15.10 -18.28
N ASP A 318 -14.57 -14.60 -19.50
CA ASP A 318 -14.62 -15.40 -20.74
C ASP A 318 -13.25 -16.00 -21.17
N TYR A 319 -12.16 -15.54 -20.57
CA TYR A 319 -10.82 -15.93 -20.99
C TYR A 319 -10.49 -17.39 -20.64
N GLY A 320 -10.42 -18.24 -21.67
CA GLY A 320 -9.99 -19.64 -21.54
C GLY A 320 -11.07 -20.58 -21.01
N VAL A 321 -12.34 -20.16 -21.02
CA VAL A 321 -13.50 -20.98 -20.67
C VAL A 321 -14.36 -21.19 -21.91
N SER A 322 -14.64 -22.44 -22.27
CA SER A 322 -15.50 -22.79 -23.41
C SER A 322 -16.99 -22.64 -23.07
N GLU A 323 -17.84 -22.41 -24.07
CA GLU A 323 -19.30 -22.30 -23.86
C GLU A 323 -19.90 -23.55 -23.21
N GLN A 324 -19.35 -24.73 -23.51
CA GLN A 324 -19.76 -25.99 -22.89
C GLN A 324 -19.45 -26.01 -21.39
N GLU A 325 -18.29 -25.51 -20.97
CA GLU A 325 -17.92 -25.41 -19.55
C GLU A 325 -18.78 -24.38 -18.81
N VAL A 326 -19.13 -23.26 -19.46
CA VAL A 326 -20.07 -22.28 -18.90
C VAL A 326 -21.45 -22.90 -18.69
N ALA A 327 -21.96 -23.65 -19.66
CA ALA A 327 -23.25 -24.34 -19.54
C ALA A 327 -23.25 -25.38 -18.41
N GLN A 328 -22.19 -26.19 -18.31
CA GLN A 328 -22.02 -27.15 -17.21
C GLN A 328 -21.94 -26.47 -15.84
N LEU A 329 -21.27 -25.32 -15.75
CA LEU A 329 -21.21 -24.56 -14.49
C LEU A 329 -22.57 -23.98 -14.11
N GLN A 330 -23.32 -23.46 -15.08
CA GLN A 330 -24.66 -22.91 -14.87
C GLN A 330 -25.64 -23.98 -14.37
N GLU A 331 -25.54 -25.22 -14.86
CA GLU A 331 -26.35 -26.34 -14.37
C GLU A 331 -26.04 -26.68 -12.91
N ARG A 332 -24.78 -26.55 -12.50
CA ARG A 332 -24.32 -26.85 -11.14
C ARG A 332 -24.55 -25.72 -10.13
N LEU A 333 -24.65 -24.47 -10.57
CA LEU A 333 -24.92 -23.30 -9.72
C LEU A 333 -26.42 -23.11 -9.50
N GLU A 334 -27.05 -24.10 -8.85
CA GLU A 334 -28.51 -24.11 -8.66
C GLU A 334 -29.01 -22.84 -7.97
N GLY A 335 -30.03 -22.21 -8.58
CA GLY A 335 -30.65 -21.00 -8.06
C GLY A 335 -29.83 -19.72 -8.23
N SER A 336 -28.70 -19.73 -8.94
CA SER A 336 -27.94 -18.51 -9.27
C SER A 336 -27.85 -18.26 -10.77
N THR A 337 -27.63 -16.99 -11.13
CA THR A 337 -27.44 -16.59 -12.53
C THR A 337 -25.95 -16.43 -12.82
N LEU A 338 -25.42 -17.26 -13.72
CA LEU A 338 -24.07 -17.13 -14.24
C LEU A 338 -24.04 -16.04 -15.31
N VAL A 339 -23.12 -15.10 -15.18
CA VAL A 339 -22.87 -14.05 -16.16
C VAL A 339 -21.41 -14.15 -16.59
N THR A 340 -21.19 -14.27 -17.89
CA THR A 340 -19.86 -14.18 -18.49
C THR A 340 -19.55 -12.72 -18.80
N ALA A 341 -18.36 -12.27 -18.42
CA ALA A 341 -17.89 -10.92 -18.71
C ALA A 341 -16.71 -10.98 -19.68
N PRO A 342 -16.71 -10.16 -20.74
CA PRO A 342 -15.60 -10.11 -21.67
C PRO A 342 -14.36 -9.53 -20.99
N VAL A 343 -13.26 -10.29 -21.03
CA VAL A 343 -11.96 -9.88 -20.48
C VAL A 343 -10.94 -9.60 -21.60
N SER A 344 -11.37 -9.69 -22.87
CA SER A 344 -10.58 -9.49 -24.10
C SER A 344 -9.96 -8.11 -24.29
#